data_AF-A0A0E9NDE6-F1
#
_entry.id   AF-A0A0E9NDE6-F1
#
_cell.length_a   1.000
_cell.length_b   1.000
_cell.length_c   1.000
_cell.angle_alpha   90.00
_cell.angle_beta   90.00
_cell.angle_gamma   90.00
#
_symmetry.space_group_name_H-M   'P 1'
#
loop_
_entity.id
_entity.type
_entity.pdbx_description
1 polymer ?
#
loop_
_entity_poly.entity_id
_entity_poly.type
_entity_poly.pdbx_seq_one_letter_code
_entity_poly.pdbx_strand_id
1 'polypeptide(L)'
;MLRTRHPVFIVGAITLLGWLVFLYHAIPEHAFSALQSVDTSTAVTDDTAVTDETVHLLIPATEPNNQFCRVLFSALINDYPSPYLVNYGKKYDDPAIARAQKIAGLNEYLLKSTVSRNDTIIIADGFDVWFQLPLDVMVSRYRLAQQNDTSRTIFGADKKCWPNDPNSPACTRAPLSSLPDGVYGPDTDQLTIYRDQKAKYDNFRPRWLNSGTAIGPASSLHAIYEEAWRRIEDKQSTVKSDQRILADVWETVWSIFWS
;
A
#
# COMPACT_ATOMS: atom_id res chain seq x y z
N MET A 1 47.92 38.21 23.63
CA MET A 1 46.84 39.12 23.18
C MET A 1 45.62 38.27 22.84
N LEU A 2 44.70 38.06 23.80
CA LEU A 2 43.43 37.38 23.57
C LEU A 2 42.33 38.43 23.41
N ARG A 3 41.76 38.53 22.21
CA ARG A 3 40.72 39.49 21.84
C ARG A 3 39.36 38.87 22.15
N THR A 4 38.70 39.36 23.20
CA THR A 4 37.34 39.03 23.59
C THR A 4 36.34 39.47 22.51
N ARG A 5 35.54 38.54 21.97
CA ARG A 5 34.39 38.81 21.09
C ARG A 5 33.15 38.04 21.57
N HIS A 6 32.53 38.48 22.68
CA HIS A 6 31.27 37.89 23.16
C HIS A 6 30.16 38.87 23.67
N PRO A 7 30.06 40.16 23.26
CA PRO A 7 28.89 40.95 23.64
C PRO A 7 27.72 40.89 22.64
N VAL A 8 27.95 40.60 21.35
CA VAL A 8 26.91 40.77 20.30
C VAL A 8 25.90 39.62 20.24
N PHE A 9 26.35 38.37 20.48
CA PHE A 9 25.47 37.19 20.38
C PHE A 9 24.46 37.09 21.54
N ILE A 10 24.85 37.54 22.74
CA ILE A 10 23.97 37.48 23.92
C ILE A 10 22.84 38.51 23.80
N VAL A 11 23.13 39.70 23.28
CA VAL A 11 22.12 40.75 23.05
C VAL A 11 21.11 40.30 22.00
N GLY A 12 21.56 39.67 20.90
CA GLY A 12 20.68 39.14 19.85
C GLY A 12 19.68 38.08 20.35
N ALA A 13 20.14 37.14 21.21
CA ALA A 13 19.28 36.11 21.77
C ALA A 13 18.21 36.67 22.72
N ILE A 14 18.55 37.67 23.54
CA ILE A 14 17.62 38.31 24.47
C ILE A 14 16.55 39.11 23.70
N THR A 15 16.93 39.79 22.61
CA THR A 15 15.95 40.52 21.78
C THR A 15 14.96 39.60 21.09
N LEU A 16 15.39 38.40 20.66
CA LEU A 16 14.52 37.44 19.97
C LEU A 16 13.49 36.80 20.91
N LEU A 17 13.93 36.45 22.13
CA LEU A 17 13.04 35.95 23.19
C LEU A 17 12.03 37.01 23.65
N GLY A 18 12.46 38.27 23.77
CA GLY A 18 11.55 39.39 24.06
C GLY A 18 10.48 39.58 22.98
N TRP A 19 10.86 39.48 21.70
CA TRP A 19 9.91 39.56 20.58
C TRP A 19 8.91 38.41 20.55
N LEU A 20 9.35 37.17 20.85
CA LEU A 20 8.46 36.00 20.89
C LEU A 20 7.46 36.08 22.05
N VAL A 21 7.88 36.56 23.23
CA VAL A 21 6.98 36.77 24.37
C VAL A 21 5.99 37.89 24.11
N PHE A 22 6.43 38.98 23.45
CA PHE A 22 5.55 40.07 23.05
C PHE A 22 4.52 39.62 22.01
N LEU A 23 4.93 38.83 21.01
CA LEU A 23 4.01 38.22 20.04
C LEU A 23 2.99 37.30 20.72
N TYR A 24 3.42 36.48 21.68
CA TYR A 24 2.52 35.59 22.42
C TYR A 24 1.45 36.38 23.22
N HIS A 25 1.82 37.52 23.83
CA HIS A 25 0.88 38.35 24.59
C HIS A 25 0.09 39.36 23.73
N ALA A 26 0.57 39.65 22.51
CA ALA A 26 -0.10 40.57 21.59
C ALA A 26 -1.12 39.88 20.67
N ILE A 27 -1.25 38.54 20.73
CA ILE A 27 -2.32 37.81 20.05
C ILE A 27 -3.54 37.79 20.97
N PRO A 28 -4.61 38.55 20.70
CA PRO A 28 -5.85 38.45 21.46
C PRO A 28 -6.48 37.06 21.23
N GLU A 29 -6.96 36.42 22.30
CA GLU A 29 -7.53 35.06 22.28
C GLU A 29 -8.66 34.87 21.25
N HIS A 30 -9.29 35.95 20.79
CA HIS A 30 -10.37 35.93 19.80
C HIS A 30 -9.91 35.61 18.37
N ALA A 31 -8.61 35.72 18.06
CA ALA A 31 -8.09 35.43 16.73
C ALA A 31 -8.19 33.93 16.37
N PHE A 32 -8.24 33.04 17.38
CA PHE A 32 -8.33 31.60 17.16
C PHE A 32 -9.76 31.11 16.90
N SER A 33 -10.78 31.89 17.31
CA SER A 33 -12.20 31.53 17.10
C SER A 33 -12.69 31.78 15.66
N ALA A 34 -11.91 32.50 14.84
CA ALA A 34 -12.30 32.86 13.47
C ALA A 34 -11.97 31.77 12.42
N LEU A 35 -11.23 30.71 12.76
CA LEU A 35 -10.89 29.62 11.83
C LEU A 35 -11.86 28.43 11.88
N GLN A 36 -12.91 28.49 12.70
CA GLN A 36 -13.82 27.37 12.94
C GLN A 36 -15.26 27.60 12.46
N SER A 37 -15.48 28.56 11.56
CA SER A 37 -16.79 28.79 10.94
C SER A 37 -16.70 28.81 9.41
N VAL A 38 -16.39 27.65 8.83
CA VAL A 38 -16.86 27.34 7.46
C VAL A 38 -18.09 26.45 7.63
N ASP A 39 -19.22 27.12 7.84
CA ASP A 39 -20.55 26.49 7.85
C ASP A 39 -20.96 26.27 6.39
N THR A 40 -20.93 25.03 5.94
CA THR A 40 -21.52 24.62 4.65
C THR A 40 -22.68 23.69 4.94
N SER A 41 -23.79 24.28 5.38
CA SER A 41 -25.08 23.63 5.46
C SER A 41 -25.94 24.08 4.27
N THR A 42 -25.81 23.36 3.16
CA THR A 42 -26.89 23.20 2.18
C THR A 42 -27.09 21.71 1.94
N ALA A 43 -27.97 21.13 2.75
CA ALA A 43 -28.47 19.79 2.60
C ALA A 43 -29.31 19.70 1.32
N VAL A 44 -28.76 19.00 0.31
CA VAL A 44 -29.58 18.33 -0.70
C VAL A 44 -29.80 16.93 -0.17
N THR A 45 -31.05 16.58 0.11
CA THR A 45 -31.48 15.25 0.49
C THR A 45 -31.33 14.32 -0.73
N ASP A 46 -30.23 13.60 -0.80
CA ASP A 46 -30.12 12.40 -1.63
C ASP A 46 -30.31 11.17 -0.73
N ASP A 47 -31.46 10.52 -0.89
CA ASP A 47 -31.90 9.35 -0.15
C ASP A 47 -31.29 8.09 -0.79
N THR A 48 -29.97 8.07 -0.84
CA THR A 48 -29.18 6.84 -0.93
C THR A 48 -28.29 6.82 0.30
N ALA A 49 -28.34 5.74 1.07
CA ALA A 49 -27.38 5.53 2.14
C ALA A 49 -25.99 5.48 1.51
N VAL A 50 -25.30 6.62 1.47
CA VAL A 50 -23.87 6.72 1.21
C VAL A 50 -23.23 5.98 2.38
N THR A 51 -23.00 4.69 2.21
CA THR A 51 -22.03 4.00 3.04
C THR A 51 -20.74 4.75 2.82
N ASP A 52 -20.22 5.39 3.86
CA ASP A 52 -18.96 6.12 3.88
C ASP A 52 -17.84 5.12 3.58
N GLU A 53 -17.63 4.80 2.30
CA GLU A 53 -16.59 3.89 1.83
C GLU A 53 -15.24 4.55 2.09
N THR A 54 -14.62 4.19 3.20
CA THR A 54 -13.31 4.73 3.56
C THR A 54 -12.20 3.99 2.83
N VAL A 55 -11.11 4.70 2.55
CA VAL A 55 -9.89 4.10 2.01
C VAL A 55 -8.89 3.88 3.13
N HIS A 56 -8.35 2.67 3.21
CA HIS A 56 -7.33 2.29 4.19
C HIS A 56 -6.05 1.94 3.46
N LEU A 57 -4.92 2.49 3.91
CA LEU A 57 -3.60 2.13 3.39
C LEU A 57 -2.87 1.25 4.42
N LEU A 58 -2.50 0.04 4.02
CA LEU A 58 -1.76 -0.91 4.85
C LEU A 58 -0.35 -1.08 4.30
N ILE A 59 0.65 -0.88 5.15
CA ILE A 59 2.06 -1.04 4.78
C ILE A 59 2.74 -1.98 5.77
N PRO A 60 3.12 -3.20 5.36
CA PRO A 60 3.98 -4.06 6.17
C PRO A 60 5.39 -3.44 6.31
N ALA A 61 5.74 -3.07 7.53
CA ALA A 61 7.05 -2.52 7.88
C ALA A 61 7.33 -2.76 9.36
N THR A 62 8.43 -3.45 9.67
CA THR A 62 8.84 -3.78 11.04
C THR A 62 9.63 -2.66 11.72
N GLU A 63 10.34 -1.85 10.94
CA GLU A 63 11.22 -0.80 11.43
C GLU A 63 11.32 0.37 10.43
N PRO A 64 11.66 1.58 10.90
CA PRO A 64 11.90 2.70 10.00
C PRO A 64 13.27 2.55 9.31
N ASN A 65 13.34 2.88 8.03
CA ASN A 65 14.60 3.06 7.30
C ASN A 65 14.41 4.07 6.14
N ASN A 66 15.50 4.40 5.46
CA ASN A 66 15.47 5.38 4.36
C ASN A 66 14.55 4.96 3.20
N GLN A 67 14.34 3.67 2.99
CA GLN A 67 13.43 3.20 1.93
C GLN A 67 11.97 3.37 2.35
N PHE A 68 11.63 2.96 3.58
CA PHE A 68 10.30 3.18 4.14
C PHE A 68 9.93 4.67 4.20
N CYS A 69 10.88 5.55 4.54
CA CYS A 69 10.67 6.99 4.49
C CYS A 69 10.32 7.49 3.07
N ARG A 70 10.88 6.89 2.01
CA ARG A 70 10.52 7.23 0.61
C ARG A 70 9.11 6.77 0.29
N VAL A 71 8.73 5.56 0.70
CA VAL A 71 7.37 5.04 0.54
C VAL A 71 6.37 5.98 1.21
N LEU A 72 6.57 6.26 2.50
CA LEU A 72 5.72 7.13 3.30
C LEU A 72 5.63 8.54 2.72
N PHE A 73 6.76 9.13 2.34
CA PHE A 73 6.78 10.47 1.73
C PHE A 73 6.02 10.50 0.41
N SER A 74 6.22 9.50 -0.46
CA SER A 74 5.51 9.42 -1.74
C SER A 74 4.00 9.21 -1.56
N ALA A 75 3.56 8.45 -0.54
CA ALA A 75 2.14 8.31 -0.20
C ALA A 75 1.55 9.65 0.26
N LEU A 76 2.24 10.35 1.16
CA LEU A 76 1.80 11.62 1.73
C LEU A 76 1.60 12.70 0.66
N ILE A 77 2.55 12.86 -0.26
CA ILE A 77 2.44 13.88 -1.33
C ILE A 77 1.35 13.56 -2.37
N ASN A 78 0.83 12.33 -2.38
CA ASN A 78 -0.24 11.88 -3.27
C ASN A 78 -1.58 11.73 -2.52
N ASP A 79 -1.71 12.38 -1.35
CA ASP A 79 -2.95 12.44 -0.55
C ASP A 79 -3.49 11.08 -0.09
N TYR A 80 -2.62 10.07 0.06
CA TYR A 80 -3.01 8.80 0.69
C TYR A 80 -3.29 9.00 2.19
N PRO A 81 -4.24 8.23 2.77
CA PRO A 81 -4.48 8.26 4.20
C PRO A 81 -3.23 7.83 4.97
N SER A 82 -3.12 8.26 6.22
CA SER A 82 -2.05 7.80 7.11
C SER A 82 -2.02 6.27 7.14
N PRO A 83 -0.89 5.62 6.79
CA PRO A 83 -0.86 4.18 6.67
C PRO A 83 -0.97 3.51 8.04
N TYR A 84 -1.68 2.39 8.09
CA TYR A 84 -1.54 1.43 9.17
C TYR A 84 -0.29 0.58 8.93
N LEU A 85 0.67 0.65 9.85
CA LEU A 85 1.91 -0.10 9.75
C LEU A 85 1.74 -1.51 10.32
N VAL A 86 1.73 -2.50 9.44
CA VAL A 86 1.55 -3.90 9.80
C VAL A 86 2.86 -4.43 10.38
N ASN A 87 2.78 -5.01 11.59
CA ASN A 87 3.91 -5.58 12.34
C ASN A 87 5.01 -4.59 12.75
N TYR A 88 4.71 -3.30 12.85
CA TYR A 88 5.69 -2.30 13.31
C TYR A 88 6.21 -2.60 14.71
N GLY A 89 7.53 -2.49 14.89
CA GLY A 89 8.23 -2.78 16.14
C GLY A 89 8.42 -4.28 16.44
N LYS A 90 7.83 -5.19 15.65
CA LYS A 90 8.06 -6.63 15.79
C LYS A 90 9.39 -7.03 15.16
N LYS A 91 10.07 -8.00 15.76
CA LYS A 91 11.33 -8.58 15.25
C LYS A 91 11.12 -10.06 14.95
N TYR A 92 11.70 -10.50 13.84
CA TYR A 92 11.63 -11.88 13.38
C TYR A 92 13.04 -12.33 12.99
N ASP A 93 13.59 -13.29 13.71
CA ASP A 93 14.94 -13.81 13.45
C ASP A 93 14.97 -14.77 12.25
N ASP A 94 13.82 -15.34 11.88
CA ASP A 94 13.65 -16.20 10.71
C ASP A 94 12.86 -15.47 9.60
N PRO A 95 13.45 -15.30 8.40
CA PRO A 95 12.75 -14.73 7.24
C PRO A 95 11.45 -15.46 6.87
N ALA A 96 11.35 -16.76 7.09
CA ALA A 96 10.12 -17.51 6.84
C ALA A 96 9.00 -17.12 7.81
N ILE A 97 9.34 -16.91 9.08
CA ILE A 97 8.40 -16.38 10.07
C ILE A 97 7.97 -14.97 9.67
N ALA A 98 8.92 -14.10 9.27
CA ALA A 98 8.60 -12.74 8.83
C ALA A 98 7.58 -12.72 7.66
N ARG A 99 7.76 -13.60 6.66
CA ARG A 99 6.83 -13.74 5.52
C ARG A 99 5.46 -14.26 5.95
N ALA A 100 5.42 -15.26 6.81
CA ALA A 100 4.16 -15.76 7.37
C ALA A 100 3.41 -14.65 8.13
N GLN A 101 4.16 -13.86 8.90
CA GLN A 101 3.62 -12.79 9.72
C GLN A 101 3.15 -11.58 8.90
N LYS A 102 3.71 -11.34 7.70
CA LYS A 102 3.14 -10.38 6.74
C LYS A 102 1.69 -10.75 6.41
N ILE A 103 1.41 -12.02 6.11
CA ILE A 103 0.06 -12.52 5.83
C ILE A 103 -0.81 -12.45 7.08
N ALA A 104 -0.31 -12.94 8.23
CA ALA A 104 -1.06 -12.93 9.49
C ALA A 104 -1.46 -11.51 9.93
N GLY A 105 -0.54 -10.56 9.89
CA GLY A 105 -0.79 -9.18 10.33
C GLY A 105 -1.73 -8.42 9.41
N LEU A 106 -1.73 -8.72 8.10
CA LEU A 106 -2.73 -8.19 7.17
C LEU A 106 -4.11 -8.78 7.46
N ASN A 107 -4.19 -10.10 7.68
CA ASN A 107 -5.44 -10.75 8.07
C ASN A 107 -6.02 -10.20 9.38
N GLU A 108 -5.17 -10.00 10.39
CA GLU A 108 -5.55 -9.42 11.69
C GLU A 108 -6.13 -8.00 11.54
N TYR A 109 -5.55 -7.17 10.67
CA TYR A 109 -6.10 -5.83 10.42
C TYR A 109 -7.49 -5.90 9.77
N LEU A 110 -7.65 -6.78 8.77
CA LEU A 110 -8.89 -6.93 8.02
C LEU A 110 -10.07 -7.44 8.87
N LEU A 111 -9.77 -8.08 10.02
CA LEU A 111 -10.76 -8.53 11.00
C LEU A 111 -11.23 -7.46 11.99
N LYS A 112 -10.61 -6.26 12.00
CA LYS A 112 -10.98 -5.22 12.96
C LYS A 112 -12.42 -4.76 12.74
N SER A 113 -13.18 -4.64 13.82
CA SER A 113 -14.57 -4.13 13.77
C SER A 113 -14.71 -2.70 13.24
N THR A 114 -13.61 -1.94 13.20
CA THR A 114 -13.53 -0.59 12.63
C THR A 114 -13.38 -0.59 11.11
N VAL A 115 -13.19 -1.75 10.47
CA VAL A 115 -13.06 -1.89 9.03
C VAL A 115 -14.40 -2.43 8.51
N SER A 116 -15.12 -1.62 7.74
CA SER A 116 -16.34 -2.04 7.07
C SER A 116 -16.01 -2.96 5.89
N ARG A 117 -16.93 -3.88 5.59
CA ARG A 117 -16.77 -4.88 4.52
C ARG A 117 -16.58 -4.27 3.13
N ASN A 118 -17.10 -3.05 2.93
CA ASN A 118 -17.06 -2.31 1.67
C ASN A 118 -15.91 -1.30 1.61
N ASP A 119 -15.13 -1.14 2.69
CA ASP A 119 -13.99 -0.23 2.69
C ASP A 119 -12.98 -0.65 1.63
N THR A 120 -12.42 0.33 0.93
CA THR A 120 -11.37 0.08 -0.05
C THR A 120 -10.04 -0.05 0.68
N ILE A 121 -9.42 -1.21 0.60
CA ILE A 121 -8.11 -1.45 1.19
C ILE A 121 -7.06 -1.40 0.10
N ILE A 122 -6.01 -0.63 0.34
CA ILE A 122 -4.80 -0.57 -0.48
C ILE A 122 -3.66 -1.15 0.35
N ILE A 123 -2.99 -2.18 -0.17
CA ILE A 123 -1.82 -2.81 0.44
C ILE A 123 -0.61 -2.47 -0.43
N ALA A 124 0.49 -2.04 0.18
CA ALA A 124 1.75 -1.79 -0.51
C ALA A 124 2.95 -2.20 0.35
N ASP A 125 3.98 -2.78 -0.28
CA ASP A 125 5.23 -3.11 0.39
C ASP A 125 5.95 -1.86 0.90
N GLY A 126 6.55 -1.98 2.08
CA GLY A 126 7.10 -0.84 2.82
C GLY A 126 8.49 -0.40 2.41
N PHE A 127 9.18 -1.08 1.48
CA PHE A 127 10.61 -0.84 1.25
C PHE A 127 11.02 -0.68 -0.22
N ASP A 128 10.16 -0.99 -1.18
CA ASP A 128 10.50 -0.98 -2.61
C ASP A 128 9.35 -0.51 -3.50
N VAL A 129 8.37 0.21 -2.94
CA VAL A 129 7.22 0.80 -3.65
C VAL A 129 7.21 2.31 -3.50
N TRP A 130 6.96 3.03 -4.60
CA TRP A 130 6.79 4.49 -4.58
C TRP A 130 5.42 4.84 -5.19
N PHE A 131 4.66 5.69 -4.51
CA PHE A 131 3.38 6.19 -5.00
C PHE A 131 3.63 7.33 -6.00
N GLN A 132 3.09 7.19 -7.21
CA GLN A 132 3.27 8.15 -8.30
C GLN A 132 1.99 8.84 -8.74
N LEU A 133 0.83 8.29 -8.35
CA LEU A 133 -0.47 8.81 -8.71
C LEU A 133 -1.20 9.28 -7.45
N PRO A 134 -1.92 10.41 -7.51
CA PRO A 134 -2.83 10.83 -6.46
C PRO A 134 -3.88 9.76 -6.13
N LEU A 135 -4.30 9.73 -4.86
CA LEU A 135 -5.27 8.75 -4.36
C LEU A 135 -6.58 8.75 -5.16
N ASP A 136 -7.12 9.93 -5.45
CA ASP A 136 -8.39 10.11 -6.17
C ASP A 136 -8.35 9.49 -7.58
N VAL A 137 -7.23 9.62 -8.29
CA VAL A 137 -6.98 9.00 -9.60
C VAL A 137 -6.94 7.48 -9.46
N MET A 138 -6.24 6.96 -8.46
CA MET A 138 -6.12 5.52 -8.22
C MET A 138 -7.47 4.89 -7.87
N VAL A 139 -8.21 5.48 -6.95
CA VAL A 139 -9.55 5.01 -6.55
C VAL A 139 -10.53 5.13 -7.71
N SER A 140 -10.50 6.21 -8.48
CA SER A 140 -11.37 6.37 -9.66
C SER A 140 -11.12 5.28 -10.70
N ARG A 141 -9.85 4.99 -11.01
CA ARG A 141 -9.49 3.90 -11.94
C ARG A 141 -9.91 2.53 -11.42
N TYR A 142 -9.77 2.30 -10.13
CA TYR A 142 -10.19 1.07 -9.49
C TYR A 142 -11.72 0.88 -9.54
N ARG A 143 -12.49 1.93 -9.24
CA ARG A 143 -13.96 1.91 -9.34
C ARG A 143 -14.44 1.64 -10.76
N LEU A 144 -13.75 2.18 -11.78
CA LEU A 144 -14.01 1.82 -13.17
C LEU A 144 -13.77 0.32 -13.43
N ALA A 145 -12.71 -0.24 -12.86
CA ALA A 145 -12.46 -1.68 -12.96
C ALA A 145 -13.49 -2.51 -12.20
N GLN A 146 -14.07 -2.02 -11.09
CA GLN A 146 -15.10 -2.70 -10.30
C GLN A 146 -16.51 -2.68 -10.90
N GLN A 147 -16.79 -1.92 -11.97
CA GLN A 147 -18.15 -1.68 -12.46
C GLN A 147 -19.02 -2.95 -12.63
N ASN A 148 -18.41 -4.07 -13.01
CA ASN A 148 -19.10 -5.35 -13.22
C ASN A 148 -18.91 -6.36 -12.09
N ASP A 149 -18.10 -6.03 -11.08
CA ASP A 149 -17.78 -6.88 -9.94
C ASP A 149 -17.30 -6.03 -8.76
N THR A 150 -18.21 -5.80 -7.80
CA THR A 150 -17.91 -5.06 -6.57
C THR A 150 -16.97 -5.80 -5.64
N SER A 151 -16.78 -7.11 -5.82
CA SER A 151 -15.85 -7.93 -5.05
C SER A 151 -14.41 -7.92 -5.61
N ARG A 152 -14.20 -7.23 -6.73
CA ARG A 152 -12.96 -7.30 -7.51
C ARG A 152 -11.73 -6.92 -6.70
N THR A 153 -10.81 -7.86 -6.55
CA THR A 153 -9.48 -7.62 -5.97
C THR A 153 -8.42 -7.64 -7.06
N ILE A 154 -7.54 -6.65 -7.07
CA ILE A 154 -6.45 -6.50 -8.03
C ILE A 154 -5.13 -6.56 -7.28
N PHE A 155 -4.28 -7.52 -7.62
CA PHE A 155 -2.89 -7.58 -7.16
C PHE A 155 -1.96 -6.97 -8.21
N GLY A 156 -0.75 -6.60 -7.78
CA GLY A 156 0.34 -6.29 -8.70
C GLY A 156 0.60 -7.45 -9.68
N ALA A 157 1.13 -7.15 -10.85
CA ALA A 157 1.42 -8.14 -11.88
C ALA A 157 2.93 -8.19 -12.21
N ASP A 158 3.51 -9.37 -12.07
CA ASP A 158 4.88 -9.69 -12.41
C ASP A 158 5.01 -10.21 -13.85
N LYS A 159 6.20 -9.98 -14.40
CA LYS A 159 6.66 -10.43 -15.73
C LYS A 159 7.10 -11.90 -15.76
N LYS A 160 7.07 -12.58 -14.61
CA LYS A 160 7.45 -13.98 -14.46
C LYS A 160 6.59 -14.64 -13.39
N CYS A 161 6.12 -15.85 -13.64
CA CYS A 161 5.55 -16.66 -12.57
C CYS A 161 6.66 -17.13 -11.61
N TRP A 162 6.68 -16.60 -10.40
CA TRP A 162 7.68 -16.95 -9.40
C TRP A 162 7.11 -16.80 -7.99
N PRO A 163 7.48 -17.65 -7.01
CA PRO A 163 8.30 -18.85 -7.15
C PRO A 163 7.46 -20.11 -7.44
N ASN A 164 6.18 -19.96 -7.82
CA ASN A 164 5.31 -21.08 -8.17
C ASN A 164 5.92 -21.92 -9.30
N ASP A 165 5.60 -23.23 -9.30
CA ASP A 165 5.94 -24.11 -10.42
C ASP A 165 5.29 -23.55 -11.70
N PRO A 166 6.04 -23.34 -12.80
CA PRO A 166 5.48 -22.85 -14.06
C PRO A 166 4.27 -23.63 -14.59
N ASN A 167 4.13 -24.91 -14.21
CA ASN A 167 3.02 -25.78 -14.59
C ASN A 167 1.87 -25.77 -13.56
N SER A 168 2.03 -25.07 -12.43
CA SER A 168 0.97 -24.95 -11.43
C SER A 168 -0.26 -24.22 -11.99
N PRO A 169 -1.46 -24.47 -11.45
CA PRO A 169 -2.66 -23.72 -11.78
C PRO A 169 -2.48 -22.19 -11.68
N ALA A 170 -1.79 -21.71 -10.63
CA ALA A 170 -1.50 -20.28 -10.44
C ALA A 170 -0.75 -19.65 -11.61
N CYS A 171 0.13 -20.40 -12.28
CA CYS A 171 0.88 -19.91 -13.44
C CYS A 171 0.15 -20.11 -14.77
N THR A 172 -0.51 -21.26 -14.95
CA THR A 172 -1.10 -21.67 -16.23
C THR A 172 -2.48 -21.07 -16.46
N ARG A 173 -3.26 -20.83 -15.40
CA ARG A 173 -4.59 -20.22 -15.47
C ARG A 173 -4.59 -18.69 -15.36
N ALA A 174 -3.46 -18.07 -15.05
CA ALA A 174 -3.34 -16.61 -15.06
C ALA A 174 -3.72 -16.08 -16.46
N PRO A 175 -4.67 -15.12 -16.54
CA PRO A 175 -5.13 -14.60 -17.82
C PRO A 175 -3.98 -13.98 -18.61
N LEU A 176 -4.08 -13.95 -19.94
CA LEU A 176 -3.09 -13.27 -20.77
C LEU A 176 -3.08 -11.78 -20.46
N SER A 177 -1.92 -11.15 -20.62
CA SER A 177 -1.78 -9.71 -20.42
C SER A 177 -2.64 -8.94 -21.42
N SER A 178 -3.32 -7.89 -20.98
CA SER A 178 -4.08 -6.99 -21.85
C SER A 178 -3.21 -5.99 -22.61
N LEU A 179 -1.90 -5.96 -22.35
CA LEU A 179 -0.97 -5.10 -23.07
C LEU A 179 -0.80 -5.56 -24.53
N PRO A 180 -0.53 -4.65 -25.48
CA PRO A 180 -0.27 -5.00 -26.87
C PRO A 180 0.87 -6.02 -27.05
N ASP A 181 0.74 -6.94 -28.00
CA ASP A 181 1.72 -8.03 -28.25
C ASP A 181 3.13 -7.55 -28.58
N GLY A 182 3.31 -6.30 -29.01
CA GLY A 182 4.61 -5.71 -29.35
C GLY A 182 5.05 -4.58 -28.42
N VAL A 183 4.47 -4.44 -27.22
CA VAL A 183 4.69 -3.28 -26.33
C VAL A 183 6.16 -3.05 -25.96
N TYR A 184 6.99 -4.10 -25.94
CA TYR A 184 8.42 -4.01 -25.66
C TYR A 184 9.31 -4.18 -26.90
N GLY A 185 8.72 -4.15 -28.10
CA GLY A 185 9.41 -4.37 -29.36
C GLY A 185 9.22 -5.78 -29.93
N PRO A 186 9.96 -6.13 -31.00
CA PRO A 186 9.80 -7.38 -31.74
C PRO A 186 10.03 -8.66 -30.92
N ASP A 187 10.72 -8.56 -29.79
CA ASP A 187 11.02 -9.68 -28.91
C ASP A 187 10.15 -9.72 -27.65
N THR A 188 9.00 -9.04 -27.65
CA THR A 188 8.02 -9.13 -26.55
C THR A 188 7.66 -10.60 -26.27
N ASP A 189 7.64 -10.98 -24.99
CA ASP A 189 7.38 -12.34 -24.49
C ASP A 189 8.37 -13.43 -24.96
N GLN A 190 9.55 -13.05 -25.44
CA GLN A 190 10.57 -13.99 -25.91
C GLN A 190 11.79 -14.02 -24.98
N LEU A 191 12.28 -15.22 -24.67
CA LEU A 191 13.61 -15.37 -24.08
C LEU A 191 14.66 -15.12 -25.15
N THR A 192 15.45 -14.06 -25.00
CA THR A 192 16.52 -13.71 -25.96
C THR A 192 17.90 -13.89 -25.33
N ILE A 193 18.88 -14.26 -26.17
CA ILE A 193 20.29 -14.37 -25.77
C ILE A 193 20.95 -12.99 -25.57
N TYR A 194 20.32 -11.93 -26.04
CA TYR A 194 20.84 -10.56 -25.97
C TYR A 194 20.60 -9.90 -24.61
N ARG A 195 19.74 -10.48 -23.77
CA ARG A 195 19.45 -9.98 -22.42
C ARG A 195 20.32 -10.69 -21.39
N ASP A 196 20.91 -9.90 -20.49
CA ASP A 196 21.63 -10.45 -19.36
C ASP A 196 20.68 -11.17 -18.38
N GLN A 197 21.25 -11.85 -17.37
CA GLN A 197 20.43 -12.61 -16.41
C GLN A 197 19.47 -11.73 -15.61
N LYS A 198 19.78 -10.46 -15.37
CA LYS A 198 18.92 -9.54 -14.61
C LYS A 198 17.75 -9.05 -15.46
N ALA A 199 17.98 -8.79 -16.74
CA ALA A 199 16.99 -8.29 -17.68
C ALA A 199 16.22 -9.40 -18.42
N LYS A 200 16.43 -10.67 -18.05
CA LYS A 200 15.92 -11.87 -18.75
C LYS A 200 14.42 -11.85 -19.02
N TYR A 201 13.64 -11.18 -18.17
CA TYR A 201 12.18 -11.12 -18.26
C TYR A 201 11.64 -9.70 -18.48
N ASP A 202 12.49 -8.70 -18.74
CA ASP A 202 12.06 -7.29 -18.82
C ASP A 202 11.17 -7.01 -20.03
N ASN A 203 11.21 -7.86 -21.05
CA ASN A 203 10.36 -7.84 -22.25
C ASN A 203 9.13 -8.74 -22.15
N PHE A 204 8.86 -9.36 -20.99
CA PHE A 204 7.64 -10.14 -20.80
C PHE A 204 6.52 -9.21 -20.34
N ARG A 205 5.34 -9.35 -20.94
CA ARG A 205 4.15 -8.66 -20.46
C ARG A 205 3.74 -9.23 -19.10
N PRO A 206 3.50 -8.37 -18.10
CA PRO A 206 3.13 -8.83 -16.77
C PRO A 206 1.73 -9.43 -16.78
N ARG A 207 1.57 -10.53 -16.02
CA ARG A 207 0.28 -11.19 -15.81
C ARG A 207 0.19 -12.05 -14.55
N TRP A 208 1.32 -12.44 -13.96
CA TRP A 208 1.33 -13.31 -12.79
C TRP A 208 1.25 -12.48 -11.52
N LEU A 209 0.62 -13.00 -10.47
CA LEU A 209 0.44 -12.26 -9.23
C LEU A 209 1.78 -11.88 -8.59
N ASN A 210 1.90 -10.60 -8.22
CA ASN A 210 2.91 -10.05 -7.33
C ASN A 210 2.26 -9.70 -5.98
N SER A 211 2.84 -10.13 -4.86
CA SER A 211 2.25 -9.90 -3.52
C SER A 211 2.63 -8.57 -2.86
N GLY A 212 3.38 -7.72 -3.55
CA GLY A 212 3.85 -6.46 -3.00
C GLY A 212 2.81 -5.34 -3.04
N THR A 213 1.77 -5.47 -3.87
CA THR A 213 0.67 -4.49 -3.92
C THR A 213 -0.68 -5.15 -4.16
N ALA A 214 -1.72 -4.62 -3.54
CA ALA A 214 -3.10 -5.02 -3.79
C ALA A 214 -4.09 -3.88 -3.56
N ILE A 215 -5.24 -3.92 -4.25
CA ILE A 215 -6.40 -3.06 -3.98
C ILE A 215 -7.68 -3.90 -4.10
N GLY A 216 -8.58 -3.76 -3.13
CA GLY A 216 -9.74 -4.63 -2.97
C GLY A 216 -10.74 -4.09 -1.96
N PRO A 217 -12.03 -4.50 -1.99
CA PRO A 217 -12.88 -4.33 -0.83
C PRO A 217 -12.36 -5.17 0.33
N ALA A 218 -12.53 -4.68 1.56
CA ALA A 218 -12.04 -5.34 2.77
C ALA A 218 -12.52 -6.79 2.87
N SER A 219 -13.77 -7.06 2.49
CA SER A 219 -14.34 -8.40 2.52
C SER A 219 -13.65 -9.41 1.60
N SER A 220 -13.31 -9.03 0.36
CA SER A 220 -12.62 -9.92 -0.58
C SER A 220 -11.17 -10.15 -0.18
N LEU A 221 -10.47 -9.09 0.25
CA LEU A 221 -9.11 -9.21 0.74
C LEU A 221 -9.06 -10.06 2.02
N HIS A 222 -10.02 -9.90 2.93
CA HIS A 222 -10.13 -10.76 4.11
C HIS A 222 -10.23 -12.23 3.73
N ALA A 223 -11.14 -12.60 2.82
CA ALA A 223 -11.29 -13.99 2.38
C ALA A 223 -9.99 -14.59 1.79
N ILE A 224 -9.22 -13.78 1.04
CA ILE A 224 -7.95 -14.21 0.46
C ILE A 224 -6.88 -14.39 1.53
N TYR A 225 -6.71 -13.40 2.43
CA TYR A 225 -5.69 -13.45 3.47
C TYR A 225 -6.01 -14.47 4.57
N GLU A 226 -7.29 -14.68 4.88
CA GLU A 226 -7.77 -15.72 5.80
C GLU A 226 -7.43 -17.11 5.26
N GLU A 227 -7.78 -17.41 4.00
CA GLU A 227 -7.46 -18.70 3.38
C GLU A 227 -5.93 -18.90 3.24
N ALA A 228 -5.18 -17.85 2.92
CA ALA A 228 -3.72 -17.90 2.89
C ALA A 228 -3.14 -18.22 4.27
N TRP A 229 -3.64 -17.57 5.32
CA TRP A 229 -3.23 -17.82 6.69
C TRP A 229 -3.57 -19.25 7.14
N ARG A 230 -4.80 -19.71 6.88
CA ARG A 230 -5.24 -21.08 7.17
C ARG A 230 -4.33 -22.13 6.51
N ARG A 231 -3.96 -21.94 5.24
CA ARG A 231 -3.03 -22.85 4.52
C ARG A 231 -1.63 -22.88 5.13
N ILE A 232 -1.17 -21.78 5.72
CA ILE A 232 0.13 -21.70 6.41
C ILE A 232 0.08 -22.50 7.70
N GLU A 233 -0.97 -22.30 8.50
CA GLU A 233 -1.17 -22.99 9.77
C GLU A 233 -1.33 -24.50 9.58
N ASP A 234 -2.21 -24.92 8.67
CA ASP A 234 -2.51 -26.34 8.43
C ASP A 234 -1.29 -27.15 7.98
N LYS A 235 -0.45 -26.56 7.12
CA LYS A 235 0.68 -27.28 6.52
C LYS A 235 1.91 -27.31 7.43
N GLN A 236 1.92 -26.54 8.53
CA GLN A 236 3.11 -26.27 9.36
C GLN A 236 4.38 -26.01 8.53
N SER A 237 4.19 -25.43 7.34
CA SER A 237 5.23 -25.40 6.33
C SER A 237 5.99 -24.08 6.42
N THR A 238 7.32 -24.15 6.37
CA THR A 238 8.18 -22.96 6.26
C THR A 238 7.71 -22.10 5.08
N VAL A 239 7.28 -20.86 5.36
CA VAL A 239 6.84 -19.92 4.34
C VAL A 239 8.05 -19.40 3.57
N LYS A 240 8.32 -20.04 2.43
CA LYS A 240 9.42 -19.63 1.54
C LYS A 240 9.09 -18.33 0.79
N SER A 241 7.81 -18.08 0.53
CA SER A 241 7.32 -16.90 -0.19
C SER A 241 5.83 -16.71 0.08
N ASP A 242 5.46 -15.48 0.45
CA ASP A 242 4.10 -14.97 0.51
C ASP A 242 3.44 -14.94 -0.87
N GLN A 243 4.17 -14.48 -1.90
CA GLN A 243 3.72 -14.48 -3.31
C GLN A 243 3.25 -15.85 -3.76
N ARG A 244 3.99 -16.92 -3.42
CA ARG A 244 3.60 -18.29 -3.78
C ARG A 244 2.21 -18.66 -3.29
N ILE A 245 1.97 -18.43 -1.99
CA ILE A 245 0.73 -18.81 -1.32
C ILE A 245 -0.42 -17.93 -1.82
N LEU A 246 -0.20 -16.62 -1.94
CA LEU A 246 -1.22 -15.70 -2.43
C LEU A 246 -1.58 -15.99 -3.89
N ALA A 247 -0.63 -16.37 -4.75
CA ALA A 247 -0.91 -16.78 -6.12
C ALA A 247 -1.76 -18.07 -6.16
N ASP A 248 -1.45 -19.07 -5.32
CA ASP A 248 -2.23 -20.31 -5.22
C ASP A 248 -3.66 -20.06 -4.69
N VAL A 249 -3.82 -19.15 -3.72
CA VAL A 249 -5.12 -18.81 -3.12
C VAL A 249 -5.95 -17.97 -4.07
N TRP A 250 -5.37 -16.90 -4.61
CA TRP A 250 -6.05 -15.99 -5.53
C TRP A 250 -6.60 -16.74 -6.74
N GLU A 251 -5.82 -17.66 -7.29
CA GLU A 251 -6.28 -18.55 -8.37
C GLU A 251 -7.49 -19.39 -7.93
N THR A 252 -7.43 -20.03 -6.76
CA THR A 252 -8.53 -20.87 -6.24
C THR A 252 -9.80 -20.04 -6.01
N VAL A 253 -9.67 -18.88 -5.38
CA VAL A 253 -10.78 -17.97 -5.05
C VAL A 253 -11.38 -17.37 -6.32
N TRP A 254 -10.53 -16.93 -7.24
CA TRP A 254 -10.94 -16.47 -8.57
C TRP A 254 -11.76 -17.53 -9.31
N SER A 255 -11.31 -18.80 -9.27
CA SER A 255 -12.04 -19.92 -9.88
C SER A 255 -13.45 -20.12 -9.33
N ILE A 256 -13.68 -19.81 -8.04
CA ILE A 256 -14.98 -20.00 -7.38
C ILE A 256 -15.98 -18.91 -7.74
N PHE A 257 -15.51 -17.67 -7.93
CA PHE A 257 -16.38 -16.52 -8.22
C PHE A 257 -16.65 -16.29 -9.71
N TRP A 258 -15.86 -16.90 -10.61
CA TRP A 258 -15.90 -16.63 -12.05
C TRP A 258 -16.16 -17.87 -12.92
N SER A 259 -16.60 -18.99 -12.34
CA SER A 259 -17.03 -20.22 -13.04
C SER A 259 -18.54 -20.34 -13.15
#